data_AF-A0A4R3YQ92-F1
#
_entry.id   AF-A0A4R3YQ92-F1
#
_cell.length_a   1.000
_cell.length_b   1.000
_cell.length_c   1.000
_cell.angle_alpha   90.00
_cell.angle_beta   90.00
_cell.angle_gamma   90.00
#
_symmetry.space_group_name_H-M   'P 1'
#
loop_
_entity.id
_entity.type
_entity.pdbx_description
1 polymer ?
#
loop_
_entity_poly.entity_id
_entity_poly.type
_entity_poly.pdbx_seq_one_letter_code
_entity_poly.pdbx_strand_id
1 'polypeptide(L)'
;MATTGMWAVKSRLDHLVNYVSNPLKTVTQYVINDEKTLEKRYVSYLNCSFENPRENMENTKKHYHDESQILAFHGYQSFEEDEIDADKAHELGVEFAKKMWGD
;
A
#
# COMPACT_ATOMS: atom_id res chain seq x y z
N MET A 1 2.14 11.11 17.27
CA MET A 1 1.71 11.87 16.05
C MET A 1 2.36 11.18 14.88
N ALA A 2 1.58 10.61 13.97
CA ALA A 2 2.14 9.80 12.90
C ALA A 2 3.05 10.63 11.97
N THR A 3 4.24 10.10 11.66
CA THR A 3 5.09 10.66 10.61
C THR A 3 4.58 10.16 9.26
N THR A 4 4.31 11.08 8.34
CA THR A 4 3.86 10.75 6.99
C THR A 4 4.83 11.26 5.94
N GLY A 5 4.91 10.54 4.83
CA GLY A 5 5.69 10.96 3.68
C GLY A 5 5.24 10.23 2.43
N MET A 6 5.59 10.81 1.28
CA MET A 6 5.23 10.25 -0.02
C MET A 6 6.31 10.58 -1.03
N TRP A 7 6.64 9.61 -1.89
CA TRP A 7 7.59 9.82 -2.98
C TRP A 7 7.11 9.24 -4.30
N ALA A 8 7.54 9.89 -5.39
CA ALA A 8 7.21 9.47 -6.74
C ALA A 8 8.03 8.25 -7.15
N VAL A 9 7.36 7.25 -7.68
CA VAL A 9 7.95 6.04 -8.26
C VAL A 9 7.99 6.24 -9.76
N LYS A 10 9.18 6.32 -10.33
CA LYS A 10 9.38 6.53 -11.78
C LYS A 10 9.84 5.27 -12.52
N SER A 11 10.20 4.22 -11.78
CA SER A 11 10.67 2.95 -12.32
C SER A 11 10.34 1.81 -11.36
N ARG A 12 10.30 0.58 -11.87
CA ARG A 12 10.16 -0.66 -11.07
C ARG A 12 8.88 -0.76 -10.23
N LEU A 13 7.75 -0.33 -10.80
CA LEU A 13 6.42 -0.48 -10.19
C LEU A 13 6.10 -1.96 -9.85
N ASP A 14 6.58 -2.88 -10.67
CA ASP A 14 6.51 -4.33 -10.45
C ASP A 14 7.10 -4.75 -9.10
N HIS A 15 8.21 -4.14 -8.68
CA HIS A 15 8.84 -4.44 -7.39
C HIS A 15 7.98 -4.02 -6.21
N LEU A 16 7.28 -2.89 -6.31
CA LEU A 16 6.40 -2.40 -5.24
C LEU A 16 5.13 -3.23 -5.14
N VAL A 17 4.51 -3.53 -6.30
CA VAL A 17 3.33 -4.40 -6.35
C VAL A 17 3.70 -5.77 -5.79
N ASN A 18 4.81 -6.37 -6.23
CA ASN A 18 5.29 -7.64 -5.70
C ASN A 18 5.61 -7.57 -4.21
N TYR A 19 6.17 -6.46 -3.72
CA TYR A 19 6.48 -6.28 -2.30
C TYR A 19 5.21 -6.29 -1.44
N VAL A 20 4.19 -5.52 -1.83
CA VAL A 20 2.91 -5.43 -1.10
C VAL A 20 2.11 -6.74 -1.22
N SER A 21 2.16 -7.39 -2.38
CA SER A 21 1.49 -8.66 -2.61
C SER A 21 2.22 -9.88 -2.04
N ASN A 22 3.48 -9.72 -1.59
CA ASN A 22 4.27 -10.82 -1.03
C ASN A 22 3.91 -11.00 0.46
N PRO A 23 3.24 -12.12 0.81
CA PRO A 23 2.80 -12.37 2.19
C PRO A 23 3.98 -12.57 3.16
N LEU A 24 5.18 -12.87 2.68
CA LEU A 24 6.39 -13.05 3.48
C LEU A 24 7.14 -11.74 3.74
N LYS A 25 6.93 -10.69 2.91
CA LYS A 25 7.66 -9.42 3.03
C LYS A 25 6.87 -8.30 3.69
N THR A 26 5.55 -8.32 3.59
CA THR A 26 4.67 -7.46 4.41
C THR A 26 4.75 -7.76 5.91
N VAL A 27 5.51 -8.80 6.30
CA VAL A 27 5.71 -9.28 7.67
C VAL A 27 7.21 -9.32 8.02
N THR A 28 7.99 -8.28 7.72
CA THR A 28 9.45 -8.31 7.95
C THR A 28 9.94 -7.83 9.31
N GLN A 29 9.09 -7.75 10.33
CA GLN A 29 9.56 -7.73 11.72
C GLN A 29 8.54 -8.17 12.79
N TYR A 30 7.41 -8.76 12.40
CA TYR A 30 6.38 -9.15 13.34
C TYR A 30 6.16 -10.67 13.28
N VAL A 31 6.52 -11.33 14.39
CA VAL A 31 6.03 -12.64 14.85
C VAL A 31 6.92 -13.85 14.55
N ILE A 32 7.77 -14.16 15.54
CA ILE A 32 8.01 -15.52 16.04
C ILE A 32 6.64 -16.11 16.41
N ASN A 33 5.92 -16.68 15.44
CA ASN A 33 4.82 -17.64 15.62
C ASN A 33 4.20 -17.97 14.25
N ASP A 34 4.45 -19.20 13.81
CA ASP A 34 4.17 -19.75 12.49
C ASP A 34 2.67 -19.85 12.10
N GLU A 35 1.73 -19.38 12.92
CA GLU A 35 0.28 -19.53 12.66
C GLU A 35 -0.39 -18.31 12.01
N LYS A 36 0.29 -17.16 11.87
CA LYS A 36 -0.31 -15.89 11.37
C LYS A 36 0.08 -15.48 9.94
N THR A 37 0.76 -16.34 9.19
CA THR A 37 1.30 -16.04 7.85
C THR A 37 0.29 -16.18 6.70
N LEU A 38 -1.01 -16.38 6.95
CA LEU A 38 -1.90 -16.98 5.94
C LEU A 38 -3.01 -16.13 5.29
N GLU A 39 -3.26 -14.86 5.63
CA GLU A 39 -4.49 -14.20 5.10
C GLU A 39 -4.40 -12.73 4.62
N LYS A 40 -3.24 -12.21 4.18
CA LYS A 40 -3.16 -10.82 3.64
C LYS A 40 -3.91 -9.77 4.52
N ARG A 41 -3.98 -10.01 5.83
CA ARG A 41 -4.91 -9.37 6.78
C ARG A 41 -4.83 -7.84 6.80
N TYR A 42 -3.68 -7.29 6.40
CA TYR A 42 -3.40 -5.86 6.39
C TYR A 42 -3.24 -5.28 4.99
N VAL A 43 -3.88 -5.88 3.99
CA VAL A 43 -3.88 -5.38 2.61
C VAL A 43 -5.30 -5.01 2.20
N SER A 44 -5.49 -3.74 1.88
CA SER A 44 -6.76 -3.18 1.42
C SER A 44 -6.57 -2.48 0.07
N TYR A 45 -7.63 -2.47 -0.73
CA TYR A 45 -7.65 -1.91 -2.08
C TYR A 45 -8.74 -0.85 -2.16
N LEU A 46 -8.43 0.25 -2.83
CA LEU A 46 -9.34 1.35 -3.07
C LEU A 46 -9.34 1.66 -4.56
N ASN A 47 -10.53 1.74 -5.17
CA ASN A 47 -10.75 2.09 -6.58
C ASN A 47 -9.96 1.25 -7.61
N CYS A 48 -9.45 0.08 -7.21
CA CYS A 48 -8.73 -0.84 -8.07
C CYS A 48 -9.03 -2.30 -7.71
N SER A 49 -8.96 -3.19 -8.72
CA SER A 49 -9.05 -4.64 -8.51
C SER A 49 -7.76 -5.20 -7.94
N PHE A 50 -7.91 -6.20 -7.06
CA PHE A 50 -6.84 -7.01 -6.48
C PHE A 50 -6.02 -7.75 -7.55
N GLU A 51 -6.66 -8.18 -8.64
CA GLU A 51 -6.07 -9.15 -9.56
C GLU A 51 -4.91 -8.57 -10.36
N ASN A 52 -5.06 -7.35 -10.88
CA ASN A 52 -4.07 -6.69 -11.74
C ASN A 52 -3.93 -5.20 -11.40
N PRO A 53 -3.39 -4.84 -10.20
CA PRO A 53 -3.28 -3.44 -9.77
C PRO A 53 -2.38 -2.60 -10.69
N ARG A 54 -1.32 -3.20 -11.25
CA ARG A 54 -0.44 -2.53 -12.23
C ARG A 54 -1.20 -2.11 -13.48
N GLU A 55 -1.99 -3.02 -14.04
CA GLU A 55 -2.77 -2.75 -15.25
C GLU A 55 -3.82 -1.66 -14.99
N ASN A 56 -4.48 -1.72 -13.83
CA ASN A 56 -5.43 -0.67 -13.43
C ASN A 56 -4.77 0.71 -13.36
N MET A 57 -3.60 0.82 -12.73
CA MET A 57 -2.85 2.08 -12.66
C MET A 57 -2.47 2.59 -14.06
N GLU A 58 -1.98 1.71 -14.95
CA GLU A 58 -1.64 2.07 -16.33
C GLU A 58 -2.87 2.51 -17.14
N ASN A 59 -4.00 1.85 -16.95
CA ASN A 59 -5.26 2.20 -17.61
C ASN A 59 -5.81 3.54 -17.11
N THR A 60 -5.72 3.82 -15.80
CA THR A 60 -6.05 5.14 -15.24
C THR A 60 -5.20 6.24 -15.88
N LYS A 61 -3.88 6.05 -15.99
CA LYS A 61 -3.01 7.03 -16.66
C LYS A 61 -3.41 7.30 -18.10
N LYS A 62 -3.69 6.23 -18.87
CA LYS A 62 -4.15 6.35 -20.26
C LYS A 62 -5.49 7.09 -20.36
N HIS A 63 -6.43 6.78 -19.46
CA HIS A 63 -7.76 7.38 -19.44
C HIS A 63 -7.70 8.91 -19.21
N TYR A 64 -6.80 9.35 -18.33
CA TYR A 64 -6.61 10.77 -18.03
C TYR A 64 -5.54 11.46 -18.91
N HIS A 65 -5.02 10.77 -19.94
CA HIS A 65 -3.95 11.28 -20.81
C HIS A 65 -2.71 11.78 -20.05
N ASP A 66 -2.35 11.09 -18.96
CA ASP A 66 -1.19 11.44 -18.13
C ASP A 66 0.12 10.96 -18.77
N GLU A 67 0.86 11.89 -19.39
CA GLU A 67 2.17 11.66 -20.01
C GLU A 67 3.35 11.74 -19.02
N SER A 68 3.09 11.89 -17.72
CA SER A 68 4.16 11.98 -16.72
C SER A 68 4.98 10.70 -16.64
N GLN A 69 6.27 10.85 -16.29
CA GLN A 69 7.14 9.70 -16.02
C GLN A 69 6.88 9.04 -14.65
N ILE A 70 5.90 9.53 -13.88
CA ILE A 70 5.56 9.01 -12.56
C ILE A 70 4.60 7.84 -12.74
N LEU A 71 5.01 6.65 -12.34
CA LEU A 71 4.19 5.43 -12.46
C LEU A 71 3.20 5.29 -11.30
N ALA A 72 3.63 5.67 -10.09
CA ALA A 72 2.82 5.67 -8.88
C ALA A 72 3.45 6.59 -7.83
N PHE A 73 2.73 6.79 -6.73
CA PHE A 73 3.31 7.35 -5.51
C PHE A 73 3.33 6.25 -4.43
N HIS A 74 4.45 6.15 -3.72
CA HIS A 74 4.53 5.34 -2.51
C HIS A 74 4.38 6.28 -1.32
N GLY A 75 3.34 6.07 -0.52
CA GLY A 75 3.09 6.78 0.73
C GLY A 75 3.32 5.87 1.93
N TYR A 76 3.78 6.45 3.03
CA TYR A 76 3.87 5.77 4.32
C TYR A 76 3.28 6.63 5.43
N GLN A 77 2.80 5.94 6.47
CA GLN A 77 2.37 6.51 7.74
C GLN A 77 2.99 5.65 8.84
N SER A 78 3.85 6.25 9.65
CA SER A 78 4.60 5.57 10.70
C SER A 78 4.22 6.11 12.07
N PHE A 79 4.17 5.22 13.04
CA PHE A 79 3.86 5.48 14.44
C PHE A 79 5.07 5.09 15.29
N GLU A 80 5.19 5.67 16.48
CA GLU A 80 6.22 5.27 17.43
C GLU A 80 6.01 3.82 17.88
N GLU A 81 7.08 3.18 18.35
CA GLU A 81 7.01 1.83 18.90
C GLU A 81 6.00 1.80 20.06
N ASP A 82 5.15 0.77 20.08
CA ASP A 82 4.06 0.58 21.04
C ASP A 82 2.99 1.71 21.10
N GLU A 83 3.00 2.70 20.18
CA GLU A 83 1.96 3.75 20.12
C GLU A 83 0.61 3.16 19.73
N ILE A 84 0.61 2.22 18.77
CA ILE A 84 -0.58 1.50 18.30
C ILE A 84 -0.25 0.06 17.88
N ASP A 85 -1.26 -0.80 17.85
CA ASP A 85 -1.14 -2.14 17.28
C ASP A 85 -1.31 -2.17 15.74
N ALA A 86 -1.01 -3.32 15.14
CA ALA A 86 -1.08 -3.52 13.69
C ALA A 86 -2.51 -3.43 13.13
N ASP A 87 -3.52 -3.87 13.89
CA ASP A 87 -4.93 -3.77 13.46
C ASP A 87 -5.34 -2.29 13.38
N LYS A 88 -4.96 -1.47 14.36
CA LYS A 88 -5.23 -0.04 14.38
C LYS A 88 -4.43 0.72 13.32
N ALA A 89 -3.18 0.34 13.08
CA ALA A 89 -2.36 0.92 12.03
C ALA A 89 -2.99 0.72 10.64
N HIS A 90 -3.52 -0.48 10.37
CA HIS A 90 -4.21 -0.77 9.13
C HIS A 90 -5.52 0.01 9.00
N GLU A 91 -6.35 0.04 10.05
CA GLU A 91 -7.61 0.81 10.09
C GLU A 91 -7.36 2.29 9.73
N LEU A 92 -6.40 2.93 10.40
CA LEU A 92 -6.04 4.32 10.15
C LEU A 92 -5.52 4.56 8.73
N GLY A 93 -4.71 3.64 8.20
CA GLY A 93 -4.22 3.69 6.83
C GLY A 93 -5.35 3.64 5.80
N VAL A 94 -6.35 2.77 6.01
CA VAL A 94 -7.53 2.66 5.15
C VAL A 94 -8.41 3.90 5.24
N GLU A 95 -8.66 4.42 6.44
CA GLU A 95 -9.42 5.65 6.62
C GLU A 95 -8.75 6.85 5.95
N PHE A 96 -7.43 6.97 6.11
CA PHE A 96 -6.64 8.01 5.45
C PHE A 96 -6.74 7.89 3.93
N ALA A 97 -6.56 6.70 3.38
CA ALA A 97 -6.66 6.47 1.94
C ALA A 97 -8.04 6.83 1.39
N LYS A 98 -9.13 6.48 2.10
CA LYS A 98 -10.50 6.84 1.71
C LYS A 98 -10.73 8.35 1.76
N LYS A 99 -10.21 9.06 2.77
CA LYS A 99 -10.33 10.53 2.86
C LYS A 99 -9.59 11.26 1.75
N MET A 100 -8.48 10.69 1.26
CA MET A 100 -7.64 11.33 0.25
C MET A 100 -8.05 10.96 -1.19
N TRP A 101 -8.51 9.72 -1.41
CA TRP A 101 -8.71 9.15 -2.75
C TRP A 101 -9.97 8.28 -2.88
N GLY A 102 -10.95 8.42 -1.99
CA GLY A 102 -12.15 7.59 -1.95
C GLY A 102 -13.25 7.94 -2.94
N ASP A 103 -13.14 9.08 -3.63
CA ASP A 103 -14.09 9.57 -4.63
C ASP A 103 -13.77 9.03 -6.04
#